data_AF-A0A960HFS6-F1
#
_entry.id   AF-A0A960HFS6-F1
#
_cell.length_a   1.000
_cell.length_b   1.000
_cell.length_c   1.000
_cell.angle_alpha   90.00
_cell.angle_beta   90.00
_cell.angle_gamma   90.00
#
_symmetry.space_group_name_H-M   'P 1'
#
loop_
_entity.id
_entity.type
_entity.pdbx_description
1 polymer ?
#
loop_
_entity_poly.entity_id
_entity_poly.type
_entity_poly.pdbx_seq_one_letter_code
_entity_poly.pdbx_strand_id
1 'polypeptide(L)'
;TIDLHGGGSDLIFPHHECERAQSEAATGEPFVKHWMHVAMVYMDGHKMSKSLGNLVFVDALRKEWDPRAIRLGIIEHHYRREWEWEATLMPRNAARLASWLECSHEESGVVDDVRAALDDDLDTPAALALIDEAAAKGLGVHEAMQLIGVHL
;
A
#
# COMPACT_ATOMS: atom_id res chain seq x y z
N THR A 1 -4.89 -24.17 -11.64
CA THR A 1 -5.54 -22.96 -11.12
C THR A 1 -4.75 -22.40 -9.95
N ILE A 2 -4.55 -21.09 -9.90
CA ILE A 2 -3.95 -20.37 -8.76
C ILE A 2 -5.02 -19.54 -8.04
N ASP A 3 -4.80 -19.26 -6.74
CA ASP A 3 -5.78 -18.53 -5.94
C ASP A 3 -5.79 -17.03 -6.25
N LEU A 4 -4.60 -16.41 -6.31
CA LEU A 4 -4.43 -14.97 -6.51
C LEU A 4 -3.44 -14.68 -7.64
N HIS A 5 -3.80 -13.73 -8.51
CA HIS A 5 -2.90 -13.14 -9.49
C HIS A 5 -3.07 -11.62 -9.45
N GLY A 6 -1.98 -10.88 -9.40
CA GLY A 6 -2.05 -9.42 -9.34
C GLY A 6 -1.08 -8.68 -10.27
N GLY A 7 -1.37 -7.40 -10.47
CA GLY A 7 -0.54 -6.50 -11.27
C GLY A 7 -1.08 -5.07 -11.27
N GLY A 8 -0.50 -4.18 -12.07
CA GLY A 8 -1.06 -2.85 -12.28
C GLY A 8 -2.41 -2.91 -13.02
N SER A 9 -3.26 -1.89 -12.85
CA SER A 9 -4.53 -1.79 -13.59
C SER A 9 -4.34 -1.69 -15.11
N ASP A 10 -3.17 -1.26 -15.57
CA ASP A 10 -2.77 -1.27 -16.98
C ASP A 10 -2.53 -2.68 -17.53
N LEU A 11 -2.34 -3.67 -16.67
CA LEU A 11 -2.15 -5.06 -17.06
C LEU A 11 -3.47 -5.82 -17.22
N ILE A 12 -4.61 -5.26 -16.78
CA ILE A 12 -5.93 -5.89 -16.99
C ILE A 12 -6.12 -6.25 -18.46
N PHE A 13 -5.81 -5.31 -19.36
CA PHE A 13 -5.83 -5.53 -20.80
C PHE A 13 -4.64 -4.85 -21.48
N PRO A 14 -3.95 -5.52 -22.43
CA PRO A 14 -4.25 -6.87 -22.94
C PRO A 14 -3.62 -8.00 -22.10
N HIS A 15 -2.71 -7.68 -21.19
CA HIS A 15 -1.77 -8.66 -20.62
C HIS A 15 -2.48 -9.82 -19.90
N HIS A 16 -3.18 -9.55 -18.80
CA HIS A 16 -3.85 -10.59 -18.01
C HIS A 16 -5.00 -11.28 -18.77
N GLU A 17 -5.68 -10.54 -19.65
CA GLU A 17 -6.70 -11.12 -20.54
C GLU A 17 -6.10 -12.19 -21.47
N CYS A 18 -4.92 -11.90 -22.05
CA CYS A 18 -4.17 -12.87 -22.85
C CYS A 18 -3.64 -14.04 -22.02
N GLU A 19 -3.13 -13.80 -20.80
CA GLU A 19 -2.67 -14.87 -19.91
C GLU A 19 -3.79 -15.84 -19.54
N ARG A 20 -5.00 -15.31 -19.24
CA ARG A 20 -6.20 -16.10 -19.02
C ARG A 20 -6.52 -16.94 -20.24
N ALA A 21 -6.65 -16.31 -21.41
CA ALA A 21 -6.99 -17.01 -22.65
C ALA A 21 -5.99 -18.14 -22.99
N GLN A 22 -4.69 -17.88 -22.86
CA GLN A 22 -3.64 -18.86 -23.15
C GLN A 22 -3.69 -20.03 -22.16
N SER A 23 -3.79 -19.73 -20.86
CA SER A 23 -3.75 -20.74 -19.80
C SER A 23 -4.99 -21.63 -19.80
N GLU A 24 -6.17 -21.04 -19.95
CA GLU A 24 -7.44 -21.78 -19.94
C GLU A 24 -7.60 -22.59 -21.24
N ALA A 25 -7.17 -22.06 -22.40
CA ALA A 25 -7.19 -22.82 -23.65
C ALA A 25 -6.22 -24.02 -23.63
N ALA A 26 -5.05 -23.87 -23.00
CA ALA A 26 -4.05 -24.94 -22.92
C ALA A 26 -4.41 -26.03 -21.91
N THR A 27 -5.09 -25.66 -20.82
CA THR A 27 -5.35 -26.58 -19.69
C THR A 27 -6.78 -27.10 -19.64
N GLY A 28 -7.75 -26.37 -20.21
CA GLY A 28 -9.17 -26.65 -20.06
C GLY A 28 -9.74 -26.30 -18.67
N GLU A 29 -8.95 -25.67 -17.80
CA GLU A 29 -9.28 -25.39 -16.40
C GLU A 29 -9.21 -23.88 -16.12
N PRO A 30 -9.97 -23.35 -15.12
CA PRO A 30 -9.86 -21.96 -14.71
C PRO A 30 -8.42 -21.57 -14.34
N PHE A 31 -7.92 -20.44 -14.84
CA PHE A 31 -6.53 -20.04 -14.58
C PHE A 31 -6.37 -19.49 -13.15
N VAL A 32 -7.14 -18.47 -12.79
CA VAL A 32 -7.02 -17.71 -11.52
C VAL A 32 -8.39 -17.59 -10.87
N LYS A 33 -8.47 -17.79 -9.54
CA LYS A 33 -9.72 -17.57 -8.79
C LYS A 33 -10.00 -16.09 -8.56
N HIS A 34 -9.01 -15.32 -8.09
CA HIS A 34 -9.15 -13.90 -7.76
C HIS A 34 -8.04 -13.05 -8.37
N TRP A 35 -8.44 -11.98 -9.05
CA TRP A 35 -7.53 -11.01 -9.66
C TRP A 35 -7.44 -9.75 -8.81
N MET A 36 -6.23 -9.25 -8.57
CA MET A 36 -5.99 -8.03 -7.78
C MET A 36 -5.21 -7.01 -8.61
N HIS A 37 -5.77 -5.81 -8.80
CA HIS A 37 -5.11 -4.76 -9.58
C HIS A 37 -4.86 -3.52 -8.75
N VAL A 38 -3.61 -3.07 -8.72
CA VAL A 38 -3.24 -1.80 -8.08
C VAL A 38 -3.53 -0.63 -9.02
N ALA A 39 -4.07 0.44 -8.47
CA ALA A 39 -4.39 1.66 -9.19
C ALA A 39 -3.15 2.47 -9.56
N MET A 40 -3.36 3.44 -10.45
CA MET A 40 -2.29 4.29 -10.96
C MET A 40 -1.98 5.44 -10.01
N VAL A 41 -0.71 5.85 -10.01
CA VAL A 41 -0.26 7.07 -9.35
C VAL A 41 -0.14 8.18 -10.39
N TYR A 42 -0.65 9.35 -10.03
CA TYR A 42 -0.59 10.56 -10.83
C TYR A 42 0.36 11.57 -10.20
N MET A 43 0.83 12.53 -10.98
CA MET A 43 1.55 13.70 -10.49
C MET A 43 1.20 14.88 -11.39
N ASP A 44 0.78 15.98 -10.77
CA ASP A 44 0.36 17.20 -11.46
C ASP A 44 -0.74 16.94 -12.51
N GLY A 45 -1.70 16.06 -12.20
CA GLY A 45 -2.80 15.72 -13.10
C GLY A 45 -2.45 14.74 -14.23
N HIS A 46 -1.22 14.22 -14.24
CA HIS A 46 -0.73 13.30 -15.26
C HIS A 46 -0.31 11.96 -14.65
N LYS A 47 -0.67 10.86 -15.32
CA LYS A 47 -0.19 9.52 -14.95
C LYS A 47 1.34 9.52 -14.89
N MET A 48 1.90 9.03 -13.79
CA MET A 48 3.34 8.85 -13.65
C MET A 48 3.82 7.79 -14.65
N SER A 49 4.77 8.14 -15.51
CA SER A 49 5.31 7.23 -16.52
C SER A 49 6.73 7.57 -16.95
N LYS A 50 7.48 6.55 -17.39
CA LYS A 50 8.84 6.75 -17.90
C LYS A 50 8.88 7.70 -19.10
N SER A 51 7.89 7.61 -20.00
CA SER A 51 7.84 8.41 -21.22
C SER A 51 7.58 9.89 -20.95
N LEU A 52 6.87 10.22 -19.87
CA LEU A 52 6.61 11.60 -19.46
C LEU A 52 7.76 12.18 -18.60
N GLY A 53 8.71 11.34 -18.18
CA GLY A 53 9.87 11.77 -17.39
C GLY A 53 9.52 12.25 -15.97
N ASN A 54 8.30 11.98 -15.50
CA ASN A 54 7.73 12.49 -14.26
C ASN A 54 7.76 11.44 -13.13
N LEU A 55 8.77 10.56 -13.14
CA LEU A 55 8.89 9.51 -12.13
C LEU A 55 9.63 9.98 -10.89
N VAL A 56 9.09 9.65 -9.72
CA VAL A 56 9.82 9.69 -8.45
C VAL A 56 10.36 8.29 -8.18
N PHE A 57 11.68 8.17 -8.07
CA PHE A 57 12.33 6.89 -7.86
C PHE A 57 12.46 6.59 -6.37
N VAL A 58 11.99 5.42 -5.93
CA VAL A 58 12.19 4.93 -4.55
C VAL A 58 13.68 4.92 -4.18
N ASP A 59 14.56 4.62 -5.15
CA ASP A 59 16.01 4.65 -4.96
C ASP A 59 16.58 6.03 -4.64
N ALA A 60 15.95 7.09 -5.12
CA ALA A 60 16.28 8.46 -4.76
C ALA A 60 15.67 8.80 -3.40
N LEU A 61 14.38 8.49 -3.20
CA LEU A 61 13.67 8.77 -1.95
C LEU A 61 14.39 8.16 -0.73
N ARG A 62 14.86 6.91 -0.82
CA ARG A 62 15.54 6.24 0.31
C ARG A 62 16.87 6.85 0.72
N LYS A 63 17.43 7.78 -0.07
CA LYS A 63 18.63 8.55 0.29
C LYS A 63 18.29 9.74 1.19
N GLU A 64 17.02 10.17 1.18
CA GLU A 64 16.53 11.37 1.86
C GLU A 64 15.57 11.03 3.00
N TRP A 65 14.82 9.93 2.88
CA TRP A 65 13.74 9.55 3.79
C TRP A 65 13.90 8.12 4.31
N ASP A 66 13.42 7.89 5.53
CA ASP A 66 13.33 6.55 6.12
C ASP A 66 12.43 5.66 5.23
N PRO A 67 12.88 4.46 4.82
CA PRO A 67 12.07 3.53 4.03
C PRO A 67 10.69 3.22 4.63
N ARG A 68 10.57 3.27 5.96
CA ARG A 68 9.28 3.12 6.66
C ARG A 68 8.34 4.27 6.37
N ALA A 69 8.84 5.51 6.32
CA ALA A 69 8.04 6.68 5.95
C ALA A 69 7.62 6.63 4.46
N ILE A 70 8.51 6.15 3.58
CA ILE A 70 8.18 5.91 2.16
C ILE A 70 7.04 4.89 2.05
N ARG A 71 7.14 3.79 2.78
CA ARG A 71 6.09 2.75 2.84
C ARG A 71 4.76 3.34 3.29
N LEU A 72 4.74 4.11 4.39
CA LEU A 72 3.54 4.78 4.90
C LEU A 72 2.91 5.71 3.86
N GLY A 73 3.72 6.49 3.13
CA GLY A 73 3.21 7.35 2.06
C GLY A 73 2.60 6.60 0.89
N ILE A 74 2.98 5.34 0.65
CA ILE A 74 2.37 4.51 -0.39
C ILE A 74 1.08 3.87 0.12
N ILE A 75 1.10 3.29 1.33
CA ILE A 75 -0.02 2.52 1.87
C ILE A 75 -1.10 3.38 2.53
N GLU A 76 -0.91 4.70 2.66
CA GLU A 76 -2.01 5.58 3.09
C GLU A 76 -3.11 5.77 2.04
N HIS A 77 -2.88 5.22 0.84
CA HIS A 77 -3.86 5.14 -0.22
C HIS A 77 -4.33 3.68 -0.36
N HIS A 78 -5.65 3.48 -0.48
CA HIS A 78 -6.20 2.17 -0.76
C HIS A 78 -5.68 1.66 -2.11
N TYR A 79 -5.21 0.41 -2.19
CA TYR A 79 -4.47 -0.10 -3.35
C TYR A 79 -5.25 0.00 -4.68
N ARG A 80 -6.58 -0.01 -4.63
CA ARG A 80 -7.51 0.10 -5.77
C ARG A 80 -7.90 1.52 -6.17
N ARG A 81 -7.47 2.55 -5.44
CA ARG A 81 -7.84 3.95 -5.70
C ARG A 81 -6.66 4.70 -6.30
N GLU A 82 -6.92 5.39 -7.39
CA GLU A 82 -5.95 6.31 -7.98
C GLU A 82 -5.67 7.45 -7.00
N TRP A 83 -4.43 7.91 -6.97
CA TRP A 83 -4.00 8.99 -6.08
C TRP A 83 -2.92 9.85 -6.73
N GLU A 84 -2.78 11.07 -6.24
CA GLU A 84 -1.82 12.06 -6.70
C GLU A 84 -0.61 12.11 -5.78
N TRP A 85 0.57 12.06 -6.38
CA TRP A 85 1.82 12.30 -5.70
C TRP A 85 1.93 13.78 -5.32
N GLU A 86 1.99 14.05 -4.02
CA GLU A 86 2.19 15.40 -3.48
C GLU A 86 3.59 15.54 -2.88
N ALA A 87 4.21 16.71 -3.03
CA ALA A 87 5.51 17.00 -2.40
C ALA A 87 5.47 16.92 -0.85
N THR A 88 4.29 17.03 -0.26
CA THR A 88 4.05 16.92 1.19
C THR A 88 4.01 15.48 1.68
N LEU A 89 3.95 14.48 0.78
CA LEU A 89 3.75 13.08 1.11
C LEU A 89 4.84 12.55 2.06
N MET A 90 6.11 12.82 1.74
CA MET A 90 7.23 12.34 2.56
C MET A 90 7.35 13.08 3.89
N PRO A 91 7.33 14.43 3.97
CA PRO A 91 7.30 15.13 5.26
C PRO A 91 6.15 14.69 6.18
N ARG A 92 4.94 14.53 5.63
CA ARG A 92 3.75 14.09 6.39
C ARG A 92 3.95 12.70 6.98
N ASN A 93 4.40 11.75 6.17
CA ASN A 93 4.55 10.36 6.62
C ASN A 93 5.80 10.14 7.49
N ALA A 94 6.84 10.99 7.36
CA ALA A 94 7.94 11.02 8.31
C ALA A 94 7.50 11.51 9.70
N ALA A 95 6.64 12.53 9.76
CA ALA A 95 6.05 13.01 11.02
C ALA A 95 5.12 11.94 11.65
N ARG A 96 4.29 11.28 10.83
CA ARG A 96 3.48 10.13 11.27
C ARG A 96 4.35 9.04 11.89
N LEU A 97 5.41 8.61 11.18
CA LEU A 97 6.33 7.60 11.68
C LEU A 97 6.95 8.01 13.02
N ALA A 98 7.41 9.26 13.15
CA ALA A 98 7.99 9.75 14.40
C ALA A 98 7.00 9.66 15.57
N SER A 99 5.74 10.06 15.35
CA SER A 99 4.69 9.96 16.37
C SER A 99 4.43 8.52 16.81
N TRP A 100 4.45 7.56 15.88
CA TRP A 100 4.26 6.16 16.21
C TRP A 100 5.45 5.56 16.97
N LEU A 101 6.69 5.98 16.64
CA LEU A 101 7.89 5.54 17.33
C LEU A 101 7.91 5.97 18.80
N GLU A 102 7.34 7.14 19.13
CA GLU A 102 7.16 7.59 20.52
C GLU A 102 6.21 6.69 21.32
N CYS A 103 5.31 5.98 20.63
CA CYS A 103 4.30 5.08 21.22
C CYS A 103 4.59 3.59 20.94
N SER A 104 5.85 3.24 20.70
CA SER A 104 6.25 1.91 20.20
C SER A 104 6.37 0.80 21.27
N HIS A 105 5.64 0.91 22.38
CA HIS A 105 5.60 -0.10 23.43
C HIS A 105 4.56 -1.21 23.13
N GLU A 106 4.70 -2.37 23.78
CA GLU A 106 3.94 -3.60 23.47
C GLU A 106 2.46 -3.55 23.86
N GLU A 107 2.06 -2.68 24.79
CA GLU A 107 0.69 -2.65 25.31
C GLU A 107 -0.26 -1.92 24.33
N SER A 108 -0.74 -2.66 23.32
CA SER A 108 -1.60 -2.16 22.23
C SER A 108 -3.04 -2.64 22.36
N GLY A 109 -3.99 -1.70 22.34
CA GLY A 109 -5.42 -1.99 22.28
C GLY A 109 -6.02 -1.97 20.87
N VAL A 110 -5.20 -1.79 19.82
CA VAL A 110 -5.70 -1.47 18.47
C VAL A 110 -5.40 -2.53 17.41
N VAL A 111 -4.62 -3.57 17.76
CA VAL A 111 -4.15 -4.59 16.80
C VAL A 111 -5.29 -5.35 16.14
N ASP A 112 -6.36 -5.66 16.88
CA ASP A 112 -7.51 -6.41 16.34
C ASP A 112 -8.36 -5.55 15.41
N ASP A 113 -8.54 -4.26 15.73
CA ASP A 113 -9.25 -3.31 14.86
C ASP A 113 -8.46 -3.07 13.56
N VAL A 114 -7.12 -2.96 13.67
CA VAL A 114 -6.23 -2.86 12.50
C VAL A 114 -6.31 -4.11 11.65
N ARG A 115 -6.34 -5.31 12.26
CA ARG A 115 -6.51 -6.56 11.51
C ARG A 115 -7.86 -6.60 10.80
N ALA A 116 -8.94 -6.18 11.46
CA ALA A 116 -10.27 -6.14 10.85
C ALA A 116 -10.32 -5.18 9.64
N ALA A 117 -9.65 -4.02 9.72
CA ALA A 117 -9.51 -3.11 8.58
C ALA A 117 -8.73 -3.75 7.42
N LEU A 118 -7.67 -4.50 7.71
CA LEU A 118 -6.90 -5.20 6.67
C LEU A 118 -7.67 -6.38 6.06
N ASP A 119 -8.52 -7.05 6.83
CA ASP A 119 -9.40 -8.12 6.34
C ASP A 119 -10.49 -7.59 5.39
N ASP A 120 -10.83 -6.30 5.47
CA ASP A 120 -11.73 -5.60 4.54
C ASP A 120 -10.95 -5.04 3.34
N ASP A 121 -10.66 -5.91 2.37
CA ASP A 121 -10.01 -5.56 1.08
C ASP A 121 -8.68 -4.79 1.23
N LEU A 122 -7.90 -5.10 2.27
CA LEU A 122 -6.67 -4.38 2.61
C LEU A 122 -6.91 -2.86 2.76
N ASP A 123 -7.91 -2.45 3.55
CA ASP A 123 -8.17 -1.04 3.86
C ASP A 123 -7.05 -0.44 4.75
N THR A 124 -5.91 -0.21 4.11
CA THR A 124 -4.74 0.41 4.72
C THR A 124 -4.99 1.85 5.16
N PRO A 125 -5.80 2.70 4.46
CA PRO A 125 -6.19 3.99 5.01
C PRO A 125 -6.89 3.89 6.39
N ALA A 126 -7.84 2.97 6.54
CA ALA A 126 -8.50 2.75 7.84
C ALA A 126 -7.54 2.20 8.89
N ALA A 127 -6.69 1.23 8.52
CA ALA A 127 -5.65 0.71 9.40
C ALA A 127 -4.69 1.80 9.91
N LEU A 128 -4.22 2.70 9.03
CA LEU A 128 -3.37 3.82 9.43
C LEU A 128 -4.10 4.80 10.35
N ALA A 129 -5.36 5.12 10.08
CA ALA A 129 -6.15 6.03 10.91
C ALA A 129 -6.34 5.49 12.34
N LEU A 130 -6.55 4.18 12.48
CA LEU A 130 -6.64 3.51 13.79
C LEU A 130 -5.32 3.61 14.56
N ILE A 131 -4.18 3.41 13.89
CA ILE A 131 -2.85 3.55 14.51
C ILE A 131 -2.58 5.02 14.88
N ASP A 132 -2.91 5.96 14.01
CA ASP A 132 -2.80 7.40 14.26
C ASP A 132 -3.62 7.79 15.52
N GLU A 133 -4.85 7.30 15.65
CA GLU A 133 -5.71 7.56 16.81
C GLU A 133 -5.15 6.93 18.10
N ALA A 134 -4.65 5.70 18.03
CA ALA A 134 -4.04 5.02 19.17
C ALA A 134 -2.78 5.75 19.65
N ALA A 135 -1.89 6.14 18.73
CA ALA A 135 -0.69 6.91 19.04
C ALA A 135 -1.05 8.28 19.63
N ALA A 136 -2.06 8.98 19.11
CA ALA A 136 -2.52 10.26 19.65
C ALA A 136 -3.07 10.14 21.10
N LYS A 137 -3.56 8.96 21.50
CA LYS A 137 -3.98 8.65 22.87
C LYS A 137 -2.83 8.15 23.76
N GLY A 138 -1.63 8.01 23.21
CA GLY A 138 -0.46 7.47 23.92
C GLY A 138 -0.51 5.96 24.15
N LEU A 139 -1.34 5.22 23.40
CA LEU A 139 -1.43 3.77 23.46
C LEU A 139 -0.27 3.12 22.69
N GLY A 140 0.15 1.93 23.10
CA GLY A 140 1.15 1.16 22.39
C GLY A 140 0.69 0.81 20.98
N VAL A 141 1.55 1.01 19.98
CA VAL A 141 1.22 0.72 18.57
C VAL A 141 2.16 -0.29 17.92
N HIS A 142 3.09 -0.88 18.68
CA HIS A 142 4.13 -1.75 18.14
C HIS A 142 3.59 -2.89 17.27
N GLU A 143 2.67 -3.70 17.82
CA GLU A 143 2.10 -4.85 17.10
C GLU A 143 1.29 -4.43 15.87
N ALA A 144 0.56 -3.31 15.97
CA ALA A 144 -0.22 -2.78 14.87
C ALA A 144 0.67 -2.27 13.72
N MET A 145 1.81 -1.63 14.04
CA MET A 145 2.82 -1.25 13.06
C MET A 145 3.42 -2.47 12.33
N GLN A 146 3.63 -3.59 13.03
CA GLN A 146 4.14 -4.80 12.41
C GLN A 146 3.17 -5.39 11.38
N LEU A 147 1.85 -5.34 11.62
CA LEU A 147 0.84 -5.84 10.68
C LEU A 147 0.91 -5.15 9.32
N ILE A 148 1.26 -3.86 9.30
CA ILE A 148 1.41 -3.08 8.07
C ILE A 148 2.86 -3.05 7.56
N GLY A 149 3.76 -3.85 8.14
CA GLY A 149 5.16 -3.99 7.70
C GLY A 149 6.06 -2.80 8.08
N VAL A 150 5.74 -2.11 9.17
CA VAL A 150 6.60 -1.08 9.78
C VAL A 150 7.23 -1.67 11.04
N HIS A 151 8.53 -1.96 10.98
CA HIS A 151 9.27 -2.58 12.08
C HIS A 151 10.13 -1.53 12.81
N LEU A 152 10.31 -1.72 14.13
CA LEU A 152 11.18 -0.88 14.95
C LEU A 152 12.66 -1.14 14.65
#